data_AF-A0AAV2SEU7-F1
#
_entry.id   AF-A0AAV2SEU7-F1
#
_cell.length_a   1.000
_cell.length_b   1.000
_cell.length_c   1.000
_cell.angle_alpha   90.00
_cell.angle_beta   90.00
_cell.angle_gamma   90.00
#
_symmetry.space_group_name_H-M   'P 1'
#
loop_
_entity.id
_entity.type
_entity.pdbx_description
1 polymer ?
#
loop_
_entity_poly.entity_id
_entity_poly.type
_entity_poly.pdbx_seq_one_letter_code
_entity_poly.pdbx_strand_id
1 'polypeptide(L)'
;GEGENGRLLHSPVLISGGRVFYYWKPKDIYHMFTTNYADEILEYEEFEYLSHVEHFGQYELSQRNRSFSPRQLSYFSNSHLYYQSDLNVKVVWFGSRQNPSSHNFYGNVACNITMSIFIECMESLSINVYFVEIVDYKRSSASRFLFSFKKYNHLEIYNQKKKGGAWYENELGKHFFLRKLKRWITSEEGCSHSFEIMLELRDSDYHKVFELCTTEAVDHSDANEMNINGGRKSRRCNHFHRSVCPSGWYRHYTANKLKNISLNFKLDSDSKDDTPSKKIKLENLNLDSGLKSKRRLSFSEKKS
;
A
#
# COMPACT_ATOMS: atom_id res chain seq x y z
N GLY A 1 -38.08 5.46 -15.40
CA GLY A 1 -37.62 4.10 -15.06
C GLY A 1 -36.52 4.23 -14.05
N GLU A 2 -36.91 4.49 -12.81
CA GLU A 2 -36.01 4.66 -11.67
C GLU A 2 -35.64 3.27 -11.18
N GLY A 3 -34.49 2.77 -11.62
CA GLY A 3 -33.93 1.51 -11.14
C GLY A 3 -33.35 1.71 -9.75
N GLU A 4 -33.71 0.81 -8.85
CA GLU A 4 -33.25 0.64 -7.47
C GLU A 4 -31.71 0.54 -7.33
N ASN A 5 -31.00 1.63 -7.60
CA ASN A 5 -29.58 1.75 -7.28
C ASN A 5 -29.47 1.88 -5.76
N GLY A 6 -29.04 0.77 -5.15
CA GLY A 6 -29.07 0.49 -3.72
C GLY A 6 -28.57 1.62 -2.82
N ARG A 7 -29.11 1.63 -1.60
CA ARG A 7 -28.74 2.52 -0.50
C ARG A 7 -27.21 2.61 -0.34
N LEU A 8 -26.66 3.67 -0.91
CA LEU A 8 -25.31 4.14 -0.66
C LEU A 8 -25.28 4.72 0.76
N LEU A 9 -24.34 4.26 1.60
CA LEU A 9 -23.96 4.99 2.81
C LEU A 9 -23.17 6.22 2.39
N HIS A 10 -23.88 7.20 1.84
CA HIS A 10 -23.33 8.52 1.54
C HIS A 10 -23.19 9.29 2.84
N SER A 11 -21.96 9.60 3.19
CA SER A 11 -21.72 10.73 4.09
C SER A 11 -20.64 11.57 3.43
N PRO A 12 -21.00 12.61 2.67
CA PRO A 12 -20.02 13.63 2.35
C PRO A 12 -19.52 14.19 3.67
N VAL A 13 -18.28 13.89 4.04
CA VAL A 13 -17.69 14.50 5.23
C VAL A 13 -16.90 15.72 4.78
N LEU A 14 -17.45 16.88 5.11
CA LEU A 14 -16.70 18.13 5.11
C LEU A 14 -15.61 18.06 6.18
N ILE A 15 -14.36 18.02 5.75
CA ILE A 15 -13.21 17.98 6.67
C ILE A 15 -12.54 19.35 6.74
N SER A 16 -12.16 19.72 7.97
CA SER A 16 -11.47 20.94 8.35
C SER A 16 -10.35 21.33 7.37
N GLY A 17 -10.42 22.56 6.85
CA GLY A 17 -9.49 23.06 5.82
C GLY A 17 -10.08 23.17 4.42
N GLY A 18 -11.38 22.92 4.25
CA GLY A 18 -12.12 23.20 3.00
C GLY A 18 -11.86 22.20 1.87
N ARG A 19 -11.31 21.02 2.17
CA ARG A 19 -11.18 19.91 1.22
C ARG A 19 -12.31 18.92 1.46
N VAL A 20 -13.12 18.69 0.44
CA VAL A 20 -14.17 17.68 0.44
C VAL A 20 -13.60 16.42 -0.21
N PHE A 21 -13.71 15.30 0.50
CA PHE A 21 -13.41 13.97 -0.01
C PHE A 21 -14.70 13.16 0.01
N TYR A 22 -14.81 12.25 -0.94
CA TYR A 22 -15.95 11.33 -0.99
C TYR A 22 -15.40 9.94 -0.85
N TYR A 23 -16.03 9.17 0.01
CA TYR A 23 -15.75 7.77 0.13
C TYR A 23 -17.01 6.99 -0.21
N TRP A 24 -16.84 5.80 -0.78
CA TRP A 24 -17.97 4.94 -1.12
C TRP A 24 -17.52 3.48 -1.19
N LYS A 25 -18.48 2.58 -0.99
CA LYS A 25 -18.30 1.14 -1.14
C LYS A 25 -19.35 0.65 -2.15
N PRO A 26 -18.96 -0.07 -3.22
CA PRO A 26 -19.92 -0.68 -4.12
C PRO A 26 -20.74 -1.75 -3.39
N LYS A 27 -22.00 -1.95 -3.81
CA LYS A 27 -22.89 -3.00 -3.25
C LYS A 27 -22.30 -4.40 -3.45
N ASP A 28 -21.61 -4.59 -4.56
CA ASP A 28 -20.85 -5.77 -4.86
C ASP A 28 -19.50 -5.32 -5.40
N ILE A 29 -18.45 -5.56 -4.61
CA ILE A 29 -17.06 -5.21 -4.91
C ILE A 29 -16.54 -5.85 -6.19
N TYR A 30 -17.18 -6.92 -6.64
CA TYR A 30 -16.82 -7.65 -7.85
C TYR A 30 -17.64 -7.28 -9.09
N HIS A 31 -18.76 -6.60 -8.88
CA HIS A 31 -19.65 -6.12 -9.94
C HIS A 31 -19.47 -4.62 -10.22
N MET A 32 -18.45 -3.98 -9.66
CA MET A 32 -17.94 -2.69 -10.16
C MET A 32 -17.66 -2.71 -11.68
N PHE A 33 -17.59 -3.89 -12.32
CA PHE A 33 -17.04 -4.10 -13.65
C PHE A 33 -17.96 -4.87 -14.62
N THR A 34 -19.21 -5.17 -14.27
CA THR A 34 -20.08 -6.03 -15.12
C THR A 34 -21.32 -5.35 -15.69
N THR A 35 -21.60 -4.09 -15.35
CA THR A 35 -22.82 -3.41 -15.82
C THR A 35 -22.47 -2.13 -16.59
N ASN A 36 -22.68 -2.17 -17.91
CA ASN A 36 -22.81 -1.05 -18.85
C ASN A 36 -21.61 -0.12 -19.11
N TYR A 37 -20.44 -0.34 -18.50
CA TYR A 37 -19.18 0.37 -18.84
C TYR A 37 -18.25 -0.45 -19.75
N ALA A 38 -18.77 -1.47 -20.43
CA ALA A 38 -18.01 -2.47 -21.17
C ALA A 38 -17.14 -1.91 -22.33
N ASP A 39 -17.35 -0.66 -22.75
CA ASP A 39 -16.64 -0.06 -23.88
C ASP A 39 -15.45 0.83 -23.48
N GLU A 40 -15.28 1.16 -22.19
CA GLU A 40 -14.08 1.85 -21.69
C GLU A 40 -13.18 0.82 -21.00
N ILE A 41 -12.13 0.39 -21.70
CA ILE A 41 -11.14 -0.58 -21.22
C ILE A 41 -10.66 -0.18 -19.82
N LEU A 42 -11.13 -0.91 -18.82
CA LEU A 42 -10.63 -0.84 -17.46
C LEU A 42 -9.16 -1.24 -17.48
N GLU A 43 -8.29 -0.28 -17.22
CA GLU A 43 -6.85 -0.48 -17.24
C GLU A 43 -6.40 -1.00 -15.89
N TYR A 44 -6.07 -2.29 -15.82
CA TYR A 44 -5.29 -2.83 -14.72
C TYR A 44 -3.80 -2.56 -14.95
N GLU A 45 -3.09 -2.30 -13.86
CA GLU A 45 -1.63 -2.18 -13.84
C GLU A 45 -1.05 -3.30 -12.99
N GLU A 46 -0.11 -4.06 -13.58
CA GLU A 46 0.66 -5.07 -12.85
C GLU A 46 1.58 -4.37 -11.84
N PHE A 47 1.68 -4.93 -10.64
CA PHE A 47 2.63 -4.48 -9.64
C PHE A 47 3.25 -5.66 -8.91
N GLU A 48 4.53 -5.53 -8.59
CA GLU A 48 5.30 -6.57 -7.91
C GLU A 48 5.65 -6.17 -6.48
N TYR A 49 5.74 -4.86 -6.19
CA TYR A 49 6.22 -4.36 -4.91
C TYR A 49 5.16 -3.50 -4.20
N LEU A 50 5.02 -3.72 -2.91
CA LEU A 50 4.42 -2.78 -1.98
C LEU A 50 5.50 -1.88 -1.39
N SER A 51 5.14 -0.65 -1.08
CA SER A 51 6.05 0.35 -0.53
C SER A 51 5.41 1.10 0.64
N HIS A 52 6.08 1.07 1.80
CA HIS A 52 5.84 1.99 2.89
C HIS A 52 6.83 3.14 2.80
N VAL A 53 6.34 4.38 2.74
CA VAL A 53 7.20 5.56 2.65
C VAL A 53 7.12 6.38 3.91
N GLU A 54 8.29 6.69 4.48
CA GLU A 54 8.43 7.52 5.67
C GLU A 54 9.58 8.51 5.55
N HIS A 55 9.64 9.45 6.48
CA HIS A 55 10.75 10.38 6.54
C HIS A 55 11.97 9.71 7.15
N PHE A 56 13.17 10.12 6.76
CA PHE A 56 14.41 9.51 7.22
C PHE A 56 14.54 9.42 8.75
N GLY A 57 14.17 10.46 9.49
CA GLY A 57 14.22 10.42 10.96
C GLY A 57 13.22 9.42 11.57
N GLN A 58 12.10 9.14 10.89
CA GLN A 58 11.14 8.10 11.30
C GLN A 58 11.72 6.72 11.01
N TYR A 59 12.32 6.56 9.82
CA TYR A 59 13.05 5.35 9.46
C TYR A 59 14.22 5.04 10.40
N GLU A 60 14.96 6.04 10.89
CA GLU A 60 16.01 5.83 11.90
C GLU A 60 15.46 5.21 13.19
N LEU A 61 14.28 5.64 13.62
CA LEU A 61 13.59 5.07 14.78
C LEU A 61 13.09 3.66 14.46
N SER A 62 12.47 3.46 13.29
CA SER A 62 12.01 2.15 12.83
C SER A 62 13.17 1.14 12.75
N GLN A 63 14.33 1.57 12.27
CA GLN A 63 15.55 0.75 12.22
C GLN A 63 16.09 0.40 13.61
N ARG A 64 16.16 1.37 14.55
CA ARG A 64 16.57 1.06 15.93
C ARG A 64 15.63 0.08 16.61
N ASN A 65 14.33 0.23 16.39
CA ASN A 65 13.31 -0.64 16.96
C ASN A 65 13.10 -1.93 16.15
N ARG A 66 13.71 -2.04 14.97
CA ARG A 66 13.44 -3.09 13.96
C ARG A 66 11.95 -3.30 13.68
N SER A 67 11.16 -2.23 13.68
CA SER A 67 9.71 -2.29 13.51
C SER A 67 9.19 -1.04 12.84
N PHE A 68 8.14 -1.19 12.04
CA PHE A 68 7.31 -0.04 11.70
C PHE A 68 6.59 0.52 12.93
N SER A 69 6.34 1.82 12.91
CA SER A 69 5.58 2.52 13.94
C SER A 69 4.14 2.74 13.47
N PRO A 70 3.18 1.87 13.84
CA PRO A 70 1.80 2.00 13.39
C PRO A 70 1.19 3.31 13.90
N ARG A 71 0.41 3.96 13.04
CA ARG A 71 -0.23 5.24 13.35
C ARG A 71 -1.71 5.05 13.52
N GLN A 72 -2.27 5.74 14.51
CA GLN A 72 -3.71 5.84 14.65
C GLN A 72 -4.32 6.33 13.33
N LEU A 73 -5.38 5.66 12.87
CA LEU A 73 -6.26 6.24 11.86
C LEU A 73 -6.86 7.52 12.45
N SER A 74 -6.25 8.66 12.12
CA SER A 74 -6.73 9.97 12.56
C SER A 74 -7.96 10.38 11.74
N TYR A 75 -8.74 11.35 12.22
CA TYR A 75 -9.81 11.99 11.44
C TYR A 75 -9.38 12.40 10.01
N PHE A 76 -8.09 12.74 9.83
CA PHE A 76 -7.52 13.16 8.56
C PHE A 76 -7.18 12.02 7.60
N SER A 77 -7.29 10.75 8.00
CA SER A 77 -7.07 9.62 7.08
C SER A 77 -8.23 9.45 6.09
N ASN A 78 -9.32 10.21 6.23
CA ASN A 78 -10.47 10.21 5.32
C ASN A 78 -11.00 8.79 5.05
N SER A 79 -11.17 7.99 6.12
CA SER A 79 -11.58 6.59 5.99
C SER A 79 -12.88 6.30 6.73
N HIS A 80 -13.76 5.49 6.12
CA HIS A 80 -14.97 4.93 6.74
C HIS A 80 -14.69 4.24 8.07
N LEU A 81 -13.50 3.64 8.23
CA LEU A 81 -13.12 2.97 9.47
C LEU A 81 -13.06 3.92 10.67
N TYR A 82 -12.80 5.21 10.44
CA TYR A 82 -12.72 6.19 11.52
C TYR A 82 -14.07 6.48 12.17
N TYR A 83 -15.15 6.54 11.38
CA TYR A 83 -16.48 6.94 11.88
C TYR A 83 -17.17 5.87 12.72
N GLN A 84 -16.57 4.69 12.78
CA GLN A 84 -16.98 3.66 13.70
C GLN A 84 -16.24 3.90 15.01
N SER A 85 -16.90 4.62 15.92
CA SER A 85 -16.38 5.20 17.17
C SER A 85 -15.58 4.24 18.07
N ASP A 86 -15.74 2.93 17.87
CA ASP A 86 -15.14 1.90 18.72
C ASP A 86 -13.83 1.34 18.14
N LEU A 87 -13.44 1.80 16.94
CA LEU A 87 -12.26 1.32 16.23
C LEU A 87 -11.03 2.15 16.56
N ASN A 88 -10.37 1.79 17.66
CA ASN A 88 -9.00 2.26 17.96
C ASN A 88 -7.98 1.53 17.06
N VAL A 89 -8.02 1.82 15.76
CA VAL A 89 -7.24 1.15 14.72
C VAL A 89 -5.94 1.90 14.46
N LYS A 90 -4.82 1.23 14.68
CA LYS A 90 -3.48 1.70 14.34
C LYS A 90 -2.95 0.88 13.18
N VAL A 91 -2.46 1.55 12.15
CA VAL A 91 -2.04 0.90 10.92
C VAL A 91 -0.72 1.43 10.41
N VAL A 92 -0.01 0.59 9.65
CA VAL A 92 1.07 1.01 8.77
C VAL A 92 0.54 1.03 7.35
N TRP A 93 0.75 2.13 6.64
CA TRP A 93 0.26 2.32 5.28
C TRP A 93 1.27 1.85 4.25
N PHE A 94 0.83 1.04 3.31
CA PHE A 94 1.56 0.64 2.13
C PHE A 94 0.79 1.08 0.88
N GLY A 95 1.49 1.34 -0.21
CA GLY A 95 0.90 1.49 -1.53
C GLY A 95 1.66 0.66 -2.56
N SER A 96 1.19 0.63 -3.80
CA SER A 96 2.02 0.12 -4.90
C SER A 96 3.30 0.96 -5.02
N ARG A 97 4.43 0.30 -5.28
CA ARG A 97 5.72 0.98 -5.43
C ARG A 97 5.68 1.94 -6.63
N GLN A 98 6.02 3.20 -6.35
CA GLN A 98 6.19 4.21 -7.39
C GLN A 98 7.63 4.18 -7.94
N ASN A 99 7.82 4.74 -9.14
CA ASN A 99 9.17 4.92 -9.67
C ASN A 99 10.01 5.76 -8.67
N PRO A 100 11.19 5.31 -8.23
CA PRO A 100 11.99 6.03 -7.23
C PRO A 100 12.43 7.44 -7.64
N SER A 101 12.45 7.73 -8.94
CA SER A 101 12.75 9.06 -9.50
C SER A 101 11.51 9.96 -9.56
N SER A 102 10.31 9.42 -9.35
CA SER A 102 9.10 10.22 -9.19
C SER A 102 9.06 10.82 -7.79
N HIS A 103 8.62 12.08 -7.72
CA HIS A 103 8.46 12.77 -6.46
C HIS A 103 7.44 12.05 -5.57
N ASN A 104 7.82 11.76 -4.33
CA ASN A 104 6.95 11.18 -3.32
C ASN A 104 6.58 12.23 -2.27
N PHE A 105 5.29 12.39 -1.95
CA PHE A 105 4.84 13.40 -0.98
C PHE A 105 4.77 12.91 0.48
N TYR A 106 5.12 11.66 0.75
CA TYR A 106 4.97 11.03 2.08
C TYR A 106 6.28 10.87 2.85
N GLY A 107 7.41 10.90 2.14
CA GLY A 107 8.73 10.83 2.75
C GLY A 107 9.83 10.60 1.73
N ASN A 108 11.03 10.37 2.22
CA ASN A 108 12.25 10.24 1.42
C ASN A 108 12.91 8.85 1.54
N VAL A 109 12.37 7.97 2.37
CA VAL A 109 12.79 6.58 2.50
C VAL A 109 11.61 5.66 2.20
N ALA A 110 11.81 4.72 1.28
CA ALA A 110 10.83 3.70 0.93
C ALA A 110 11.30 2.33 1.43
N CYS A 111 10.45 1.66 2.19
CA CYS A 111 10.58 0.26 2.61
C CYS A 111 9.71 -0.61 1.69
N ASN A 112 10.34 -1.38 0.82
CA ASN A 112 9.68 -2.16 -0.21
C ASN A 112 9.68 -3.65 0.14
N ILE A 113 8.56 -4.32 -0.10
CA ILE A 113 8.41 -5.78 0.01
C ILE A 113 7.77 -6.30 -1.27
N THR A 114 8.24 -7.45 -1.79
CA THR A 114 7.57 -8.08 -2.92
C THR A 114 6.19 -8.57 -2.49
N MET A 115 5.21 -8.50 -3.39
CA MET A 115 3.84 -8.87 -3.10
C MET A 115 3.73 -10.36 -2.74
N SER A 116 4.55 -11.22 -3.37
CA SER A 116 4.63 -12.65 -3.04
C SER A 116 5.07 -12.91 -1.59
N ILE A 117 6.19 -12.32 -1.16
CA ILE A 117 6.70 -12.46 0.22
C ILE A 117 5.70 -11.86 1.21
N PHE A 118 5.11 -10.72 0.87
CA PHE A 118 4.09 -10.08 1.69
C PHE A 118 2.88 -10.98 1.90
N ILE A 119 2.31 -11.56 0.84
CA ILE A 119 1.15 -12.46 0.94
C ILE A 119 1.50 -13.72 1.73
N GLU A 120 2.65 -14.36 1.48
CA GLU A 120 3.10 -15.51 2.26
C GLU A 120 3.19 -15.18 3.76
N CYS A 121 3.75 -14.01 4.10
CA CYS A 121 3.81 -13.53 5.47
C CYS A 121 2.40 -13.36 6.06
N MET A 122 1.49 -12.69 5.35
CA MET A 122 0.11 -12.45 5.81
C MET A 122 -0.67 -13.77 6.00
N GLU A 123 -0.50 -14.74 5.10
CA GLU A 123 -1.13 -16.07 5.18
C GLU A 123 -0.59 -16.85 6.39
N SER A 124 0.72 -16.84 6.63
CA SER A 124 1.34 -17.50 7.79
C SER A 124 0.82 -16.94 9.13
N LEU A 125 0.43 -15.67 9.13
CA LEU A 125 -0.13 -14.96 10.29
C LEU A 125 -1.66 -15.10 10.37
N SER A 126 -2.30 -15.79 9.43
CA SER A 126 -3.76 -15.94 9.33
C SER A 126 -4.49 -14.58 9.33
N ILE A 127 -3.95 -13.63 8.57
CA ILE A 127 -4.48 -12.27 8.45
C ILE A 127 -5.70 -12.26 7.53
N ASN A 128 -6.76 -11.57 7.97
CA ASN A 128 -7.93 -11.32 7.15
C ASN A 128 -7.66 -10.14 6.23
N VAL A 129 -8.15 -10.22 5.00
CA VAL A 129 -8.09 -9.13 4.03
C VAL A 129 -9.50 -8.58 3.84
N TYR A 130 -9.65 -7.27 3.97
CA TYR A 130 -10.92 -6.58 3.79
C TYR A 130 -10.81 -5.52 2.71
N PHE A 131 -11.84 -5.42 1.87
CA PHE A 131 -12.04 -4.20 1.09
C PHE A 131 -12.76 -3.18 1.95
N VAL A 132 -12.16 -2.00 2.11
CA VAL A 132 -12.69 -0.97 2.99
C VAL A 132 -13.55 0.01 2.19
N GLU A 133 -12.94 0.66 1.20
CA GLU A 133 -13.54 1.81 0.53
C GLU A 133 -12.81 2.18 -0.76
N ILE A 134 -13.49 2.98 -1.57
CA ILE A 134 -12.89 3.86 -2.58
C ILE A 134 -12.93 5.28 -2.05
N VAL A 135 -11.80 5.98 -2.12
CA VAL A 135 -11.69 7.39 -1.75
C VAL A 135 -11.44 8.23 -3.00
N ASP A 136 -12.31 9.19 -3.25
CA ASP A 136 -12.16 10.18 -4.31
C ASP A 136 -11.48 11.44 -3.75
N TYR A 137 -10.28 11.72 -4.26
CA TYR A 137 -9.58 12.98 -4.10
C TYR A 137 -9.96 13.95 -5.24
N LYS A 138 -9.47 15.20 -5.17
CA LYS A 138 -9.78 16.22 -6.17
C LYS A 138 -9.38 15.83 -7.60
N ARG A 139 -8.26 15.11 -7.76
CA ARG A 139 -7.64 14.77 -9.06
C ARG A 139 -7.28 13.30 -9.22
N SER A 140 -7.57 12.48 -8.22
CA SER A 140 -7.22 11.06 -8.18
C SER A 140 -8.23 10.32 -7.32
N SER A 141 -8.14 9.00 -7.31
CA SER A 141 -8.87 8.16 -6.36
C SER A 141 -7.94 7.07 -5.82
N ALA A 142 -8.37 6.36 -4.78
CA ALA A 142 -7.67 5.20 -4.27
C ALA A 142 -8.64 4.13 -3.79
N SER A 143 -8.29 2.87 -4.00
CA SER A 143 -8.93 1.74 -3.33
C SER A 143 -8.11 1.33 -2.12
N ARG A 144 -8.79 1.15 -0.99
CA ARG A 144 -8.16 0.86 0.29
C ARG A 144 -8.54 -0.51 0.81
N PHE A 145 -7.52 -1.24 1.22
CA PHE A 145 -7.63 -2.56 1.79
C PHE A 145 -7.13 -2.54 3.24
N LEU A 146 -7.76 -3.31 4.11
CA LEU A 146 -7.31 -3.54 5.48
C LEU A 146 -6.86 -4.99 5.62
N PHE A 147 -5.62 -5.17 6.00
CA PHE A 147 -5.06 -6.44 6.43
C PHE A 147 -5.04 -6.42 7.95
N SER A 148 -5.84 -7.29 8.58
CA SER A 148 -5.95 -7.31 10.04
C SER A 148 -6.10 -8.72 10.61
N PHE A 149 -5.47 -8.93 11.76
CA PHE A 149 -5.72 -10.12 12.59
C PHE A 149 -7.09 -10.08 13.27
N LYS A 150 -7.70 -8.89 13.41
CA LYS A 150 -9.03 -8.74 13.98
C LYS A 150 -10.10 -9.10 12.97
N LYS A 151 -11.24 -9.57 13.49
CA LYS A 151 -12.44 -9.83 12.69
C LYS A 151 -13.36 -8.63 12.72
N TYR A 152 -13.64 -8.08 11.54
CA TYR A 152 -14.56 -6.95 11.37
C TYR A 152 -15.85 -7.43 10.72
N ASN A 153 -16.87 -7.74 11.53
CA ASN A 153 -18.13 -8.34 11.04
C ASN A 153 -18.91 -7.49 10.02
N HIS A 154 -18.66 -6.18 9.99
CA HIS A 154 -19.29 -5.25 9.06
C HIS A 154 -18.47 -5.04 7.77
N LEU A 155 -17.22 -5.53 7.73
CA LEU A 155 -16.38 -5.50 6.52
C LEU A 155 -16.50 -6.82 5.79
N GLU A 156 -16.41 -6.74 4.47
CA GLU A 156 -16.46 -7.91 3.59
C GLU A 156 -15.04 -8.43 3.38
N ILE A 157 -14.86 -9.74 3.58
CA ILE A 157 -13.58 -10.39 3.31
C ILE A 157 -13.34 -10.34 1.80
N TYR A 158 -12.18 -9.81 1.44
CA TYR A 158 -11.76 -9.68 0.06
C TYR A 158 -11.07 -10.95 -0.43
N ASN A 159 -11.56 -11.49 -1.53
CA ASN A 159 -10.91 -12.52 -2.32
C ASN A 159 -10.24 -11.91 -3.56
N GLN A 160 -8.90 -11.84 -3.54
CA GLN A 160 -8.10 -11.32 -4.64
C GLN A 160 -8.04 -12.24 -5.87
N LYS A 161 -8.42 -13.51 -5.74
CA LYS A 161 -8.45 -14.46 -6.86
C LYS A 161 -9.65 -14.25 -7.78
N LYS A 162 -10.67 -13.52 -7.31
CA LYS A 162 -11.86 -13.21 -8.12
C LYS A 162 -11.58 -11.97 -8.97
N LYS A 163 -11.64 -12.13 -10.29
CA LYS A 163 -11.44 -11.05 -11.26
C LYS A 163 -12.55 -10.00 -11.15
N GLY A 164 -12.19 -8.77 -11.52
CA GLY A 164 -13.11 -7.64 -11.46
C GLY A 164 -13.20 -7.17 -10.03
N GLY A 165 -12.08 -6.91 -9.36
CA GLY A 165 -12.05 -6.23 -8.07
C GLY A 165 -11.03 -5.10 -8.16
N ALA A 166 -10.93 -4.22 -7.16
CA ALA A 166 -9.90 -3.18 -7.19
C ALA A 166 -8.45 -3.71 -7.20
N TRP A 167 -8.27 -4.95 -6.74
CA TRP A 167 -7.04 -5.72 -6.78
C TRP A 167 -7.31 -7.16 -7.22
N TYR A 168 -6.53 -7.67 -8.16
CA TYR A 168 -6.70 -9.01 -8.71
C TYR A 168 -5.36 -9.73 -8.76
N GLU A 169 -5.36 -11.01 -8.41
CA GLU A 169 -4.25 -11.92 -8.61
C GLU A 169 -4.63 -12.96 -9.67
N ASN A 170 -3.82 -13.06 -10.73
CA ASN A 170 -4.09 -13.99 -11.81
C ASN A 170 -3.61 -15.42 -11.51
N GLU A 171 -3.88 -16.35 -12.42
CA GLU A 171 -3.48 -17.77 -12.30
C GLU A 171 -1.96 -18.00 -12.24
N LEU A 172 -1.16 -17.01 -12.66
CA LEU A 172 0.30 -17.03 -12.60
C LEU A 172 0.85 -16.43 -11.29
N GLY A 173 -0.02 -16.01 -10.36
CA GLY A 173 0.39 -15.34 -9.12
C GLY A 173 0.83 -13.89 -9.29
N LYS A 174 0.57 -13.28 -10.46
CA LYS A 174 0.85 -11.85 -10.69
C LYS A 174 -0.29 -11.00 -10.14
N HIS A 175 0.06 -9.87 -9.53
CA HIS A 175 -0.90 -8.97 -8.92
C HIS A 175 -1.13 -7.72 -9.79
N PHE A 176 -2.38 -7.30 -9.82
CA PHE A 176 -2.85 -6.19 -10.63
C PHE A 176 -3.77 -5.30 -9.79
N PHE A 177 -3.67 -3.99 -9.95
CA PHE A 177 -4.63 -3.05 -9.36
C PHE A 177 -5.27 -2.19 -10.46
N LEU A 178 -6.42 -1.60 -10.17
CA LEU A 178 -7.06 -0.67 -11.10
C LEU A 178 -6.25 0.60 -11.23
N ARG A 179 -5.85 0.96 -12.45
CA ARG A 179 -5.12 2.21 -12.73
C ARG A 179 -6.04 3.39 -13.00
N LYS A 180 -7.21 3.14 -13.58
CA LYS A 180 -8.20 4.16 -13.92
C LYS A 180 -9.57 3.78 -13.37
N LEU A 181 -10.22 4.76 -12.76
CA LEU A 181 -11.59 4.65 -12.30
C LEU A 181 -12.34 5.92 -12.68
N LYS A 182 -13.54 5.75 -13.24
CA LYS A 182 -14.47 6.86 -13.45
C LYS A 182 -14.90 7.39 -12.09
N ARG A 183 -14.70 8.69 -11.88
CA ARG A 183 -15.03 9.33 -10.60
C ARG A 183 -16.53 9.41 -10.43
N TRP A 184 -17.00 9.25 -9.20
CA TRP A 184 -18.41 9.45 -8.90
C TRP A 184 -18.84 10.90 -9.10
N ILE A 185 -17.97 11.85 -8.74
CA ILE A 185 -18.32 13.28 -8.63
C ILE A 185 -18.22 14.02 -9.97
N THR A 186 -17.40 13.54 -10.90
CA THR A 186 -17.15 14.23 -12.17
C THR A 186 -17.42 13.28 -13.32
N SER A 187 -18.37 13.63 -14.18
CA SER A 187 -18.91 12.79 -15.25
C SER A 187 -17.95 12.53 -16.40
N GLU A 188 -16.83 13.25 -16.51
CA GLU A 188 -16.21 13.45 -17.84
C GLU A 188 -14.87 12.77 -18.12
N GLU A 189 -14.04 12.38 -17.15
CA GLU A 189 -12.76 11.69 -17.47
C GLU A 189 -12.34 10.74 -16.35
N GLY A 190 -11.83 9.55 -16.71
CA GLY A 190 -11.19 8.62 -15.77
C GLY A 190 -9.99 9.27 -15.10
N CYS A 191 -9.86 9.10 -13.78
CA CYS A 191 -8.73 9.66 -13.03
C CYS A 191 -7.69 8.60 -12.69
N SER A 192 -6.48 9.03 -12.31
CA SER A 192 -5.50 8.11 -11.74
C SER A 192 -6.06 7.49 -10.47
N HIS A 193 -5.97 6.17 -10.39
CA HIS A 193 -6.42 5.38 -9.27
C HIS A 193 -5.23 4.71 -8.61
N SER A 194 -5.14 4.83 -7.28
CA SER A 194 -4.06 4.27 -6.48
C SER A 194 -4.53 3.05 -5.69
N PHE A 195 -3.59 2.17 -5.37
CA PHE A 195 -3.81 1.01 -4.51
C PHE A 195 -3.14 1.25 -3.16
N GLU A 196 -3.93 1.20 -2.09
CA GLU A 196 -3.48 1.46 -0.72
C GLU A 196 -3.85 0.29 0.21
N ILE A 197 -2.90 -0.12 1.05
CA ILE A 197 -3.05 -1.15 2.07
C ILE A 197 -2.82 -0.54 3.45
N MET A 198 -3.72 -0.83 4.37
CA MET A 198 -3.57 -0.60 5.80
C MET A 198 -3.21 -1.92 6.47
N LEU A 199 -2.06 -1.97 7.16
CA LEU A 199 -1.67 -3.12 7.97
C LEU A 199 -1.97 -2.86 9.44
N GLU A 200 -2.95 -3.57 9.99
CA GLU A 200 -3.20 -3.65 11.43
C GLU A 200 -2.68 -4.99 11.96
N LEU A 201 -1.48 -4.96 12.54
CA LEU A 201 -0.80 -6.16 13.05
C LEU A 201 -0.56 -6.04 14.55
N ARG A 202 -0.09 -7.12 15.16
CA ARG A 202 0.47 -7.10 16.51
C ARG A 202 1.86 -6.49 16.44
N ASP A 203 2.32 -5.88 17.54
CA ASP A 203 3.65 -5.28 17.62
C ASP A 203 4.76 -6.27 17.20
N SER A 204 4.65 -7.53 17.64
CA SER A 204 5.59 -8.60 17.27
C SER A 204 5.65 -8.90 15.78
N ASP A 205 4.54 -8.71 15.06
CA ASP A 205 4.42 -9.06 13.65
C ASP A 205 4.86 -7.90 12.73
N TYR A 206 4.81 -6.65 13.20
CA TYR A 206 5.43 -5.53 12.47
C TYR A 206 6.94 -5.70 12.33
N HIS A 207 7.61 -6.31 13.33
CA HIS A 207 9.04 -6.66 13.21
C HIS A 207 9.30 -7.57 12.02
N LYS A 208 8.50 -8.64 11.87
CA LYS A 208 8.66 -9.61 10.78
C LYS A 208 8.51 -8.94 9.41
N VAL A 209 7.47 -8.12 9.24
CA VAL A 209 7.26 -7.41 7.97
C VAL A 209 8.39 -6.42 7.70
N PHE A 210 8.85 -5.70 8.72
CA PHE A 210 9.97 -4.76 8.59
C PHE A 210 11.26 -5.44 8.14
N GLU A 211 11.58 -6.61 8.70
CA GLU A 211 12.78 -7.38 8.34
C GLU A 211 12.74 -7.94 6.91
N LEU A 212 11.54 -8.17 6.36
CA LEU A 212 11.36 -8.59 4.97
C LEU A 212 11.47 -7.45 3.96
N CYS A 213 11.50 -6.20 4.43
CA CYS A 213 11.59 -5.04 3.55
C CYS A 213 13.04 -4.76 3.10
N THR A 214 13.18 -4.44 1.82
CA THR A 214 14.35 -3.75 1.29
C THR A 214 14.14 -2.25 1.38
N THR A 215 15.18 -1.48 1.67
CA THR A 215 15.06 -0.01 1.77
C THR A 215 15.70 0.67 0.56
N GLU A 216 15.05 1.70 0.03
CA GLU A 216 15.63 2.59 -0.97
C GLU A 216 15.35 4.06 -0.67
N ALA A 217 16.21 4.94 -1.20
CA ALA A 217 15.95 6.37 -1.21
C ALA A 217 15.00 6.73 -2.36
N VAL A 218 14.03 7.59 -2.06
CA VAL A 218 13.09 8.18 -3.03
C VAL A 218 13.21 9.70 -3.02
N ASP A 219 12.78 10.33 -4.11
CA ASP A 219 12.85 11.78 -4.23
C ASP A 219 11.72 12.48 -3.45
N HIS A 220 12.09 13.40 -2.56
CA HIS A 220 11.19 14.23 -1.76
C HIS A 220 11.54 15.72 -1.87
N SER A 221 12.33 16.10 -2.88
CA SER A 221 12.88 17.45 -3.04
C SER A 221 11.79 18.54 -3.13
N ASP A 222 10.73 18.32 -3.91
CA ASP A 222 9.63 19.30 -4.07
C ASP A 222 8.77 19.51 -2.81
N ALA A 223 8.96 18.74 -1.73
CA ALA A 223 8.02 18.71 -0.61
C ALA A 223 7.99 20.01 0.21
N ASN A 224 8.99 20.87 0.02
CA ASN A 224 9.13 22.17 0.68
C ASN A 224 9.10 23.36 -0.30
N GLU A 225 8.99 23.12 -1.60
CA GLU A 225 9.07 24.16 -2.61
C GLU A 225 7.96 25.21 -2.46
N MET A 226 8.33 26.48 -2.61
CA MET A 226 7.38 27.58 -2.72
C MET A 226 7.00 27.75 -4.19
N ASN A 227 5.75 28.13 -4.47
CA ASN A 227 5.41 28.56 -5.83
C ASN A 227 6.23 29.83 -6.15
N ILE A 228 6.91 29.83 -7.30
CA ILE A 228 7.79 30.92 -7.79
C ILE A 228 7.08 32.29 -7.77
N ASN A 229 5.75 32.32 -7.91
CA ASN A 229 4.95 33.56 -7.96
C ASN A 229 4.45 34.04 -6.58
N GLY A 230 5.13 33.71 -5.47
CA GLY A 230 4.76 34.17 -4.12
C GLY A 230 3.44 33.63 -3.58
N GLY A 231 2.75 32.75 -4.32
CA GLY A 231 1.50 32.12 -3.92
C GLY A 231 1.72 31.00 -2.89
N ARG A 232 0.66 30.67 -2.13
CA ARG A 232 0.62 29.54 -1.17
C ARG A 232 1.37 28.32 -1.73
N LYS A 233 2.30 27.74 -0.93
CA LYS A 233 2.98 26.47 -1.22
C LYS A 233 1.97 25.44 -1.75
N SER A 234 1.97 25.17 -3.05
CA SER A 234 0.99 24.29 -3.69
C SER A 234 1.34 22.81 -3.49
N ARG A 235 2.62 22.53 -3.21
CA ARG A 235 3.19 21.20 -3.02
C ARG A 235 3.81 21.16 -1.62
N ARG A 236 3.16 20.45 -0.70
CA ARG A 236 3.67 20.23 0.65
C ARG A 236 3.68 18.74 0.92
N CYS A 237 4.66 18.28 1.70
CA CYS A 237 4.62 16.96 2.32
C CYS A 237 3.24 16.70 2.96
N ASN A 238 2.69 15.52 2.71
CA ASN A 238 1.40 15.10 3.25
C ASN A 238 1.45 14.87 4.76
N HIS A 239 2.63 14.66 5.34
CA HIS A 239 2.75 14.52 6.79
C HIS A 239 2.82 15.87 7.52
N PHE A 240 3.44 16.87 6.90
CA PHE A 240 3.73 18.18 7.50
C PHE A 240 2.90 19.31 6.88
N HIS A 241 1.61 19.08 6.60
CA HIS A 241 0.73 20.02 5.88
C HIS A 241 0.82 21.50 6.29
N ARG A 242 1.03 21.79 7.59
CA ARG A 242 1.07 23.16 8.15
C ARG A 242 2.48 23.62 8.54
N SER A 243 3.48 22.75 8.46
CA SER A 243 4.85 22.97 8.92
C SER A 243 5.86 22.74 7.80
N VAL A 244 7.13 23.07 8.04
CA VAL A 244 8.21 22.75 7.11
C VAL A 244 8.52 21.26 7.24
N CYS A 245 8.56 20.54 6.13
CA CYS A 245 8.98 19.15 6.13
C CYS A 245 10.47 19.08 6.50
N PRO A 246 10.89 18.25 7.48
CA PRO A 246 12.28 18.17 7.91
C PRO A 246 13.21 17.51 6.87
N SER A 247 12.65 16.97 5.78
CA SER A 247 13.33 16.02 4.91
C SER A 247 13.05 16.27 3.42
N GLY A 248 12.89 17.53 3.02
CA GLY A 248 12.84 17.94 1.60
C GLY A 248 14.17 17.68 0.88
N TRP A 249 14.56 16.42 0.81
CA TRP A 249 15.85 15.95 0.33
C TRP A 249 15.70 15.39 -1.07
N TYR A 250 16.67 15.68 -1.92
CA TYR A 250 16.87 14.94 -3.15
C TYR A 250 17.26 13.49 -2.82
N ARG A 251 16.87 12.58 -3.71
CA ARG A 251 17.14 11.13 -3.59
C ARG A 251 18.59 10.79 -3.22
N HIS A 252 19.57 11.45 -3.84
CA HIS A 252 20.99 11.14 -3.60
C HIS A 252 21.45 11.49 -2.18
N TYR A 253 20.92 12.54 -1.55
CA TYR A 253 21.23 12.89 -0.16
C TYR A 253 20.73 11.80 0.79
N THR A 254 19.49 11.35 0.60
CA THR A 254 18.93 10.25 1.41
C THR A 254 19.70 8.95 1.18
N ALA A 255 20.08 8.64 -0.07
CA ALA A 255 20.87 7.45 -0.38
C ALA A 255 22.22 7.42 0.37
N ASN A 256 22.92 8.55 0.44
CA ASN A 256 24.17 8.66 1.19
C ASN A 256 23.97 8.44 2.69
N LYS A 257 22.87 8.97 3.26
CA LYS A 257 22.53 8.77 4.67
C LYS A 257 22.17 7.32 4.98
N LEU A 258 21.42 6.64 4.10
CA LEU A 258 21.09 5.22 4.26
C LEU A 258 22.33 4.33 4.26
N LYS A 259 23.32 4.61 3.40
CA LYS A 259 24.60 3.88 3.39
C LYS A 259 25.30 3.92 4.75
N ASN A 260 25.29 5.08 5.41
CA ASN A 260 25.93 5.24 6.72
C ASN A 260 25.22 4.47 7.83
N ILE A 261 23.88 4.41 7.80
CA ILE A 261 23.11 3.60 8.74
C ILE A 261 23.47 2.12 8.60
N SER A 262 23.48 1.60 7.38
CA SER A 262 23.80 0.19 7.13
C SER A 262 25.21 -0.20 7.58
N LEU A 263 26.16 0.74 7.59
CA LEU A 263 27.51 0.52 8.09
C LEU A 263 27.54 0.48 9.62
N ASN A 264 26.89 1.42 10.30
CA ASN A 264 26.90 1.49 11.76
C ASN A 264 26.25 0.26 12.40
N PHE A 265 25.14 -0.23 11.83
CA PHE A 265 24.48 -1.42 12.37
C PHE A 265 25.28 -2.72 12.18
N LYS A 266 26.13 -2.81 11.15
CA LYS A 266 27.05 -3.96 10.99
C LYS A 266 28.13 -3.93 12.06
N LEU A 267 28.67 -2.76 12.38
CA LEU A 267 29.67 -2.62 13.44
C LEU A 267 29.11 -2.97 14.83
N ASP A 268 27.84 -2.64 15.10
CA ASP A 268 27.17 -3.00 16.35
C ASP A 268 26.86 -4.50 16.48
N SER A 269 26.64 -5.21 15.36
CA SER A 269 26.51 -6.68 15.39
C SER A 269 27.86 -7.36 15.59
N ASP A 270 28.91 -6.85 14.95
CA ASP A 270 30.24 -7.47 14.97
C ASP A 270 30.95 -7.24 16.32
N SER A 271 30.61 -6.18 17.04
CA SER A 271 31.20 -5.84 18.35
C SER A 271 30.57 -6.56 19.55
N LYS A 272 29.46 -7.30 19.35
CA LYS A 272 28.74 -8.00 20.43
C LYS A 272 28.95 -9.51 20.47
N ASP A 273 29.79 -10.05 19.59
CA ASP A 273 29.92 -11.50 19.37
C ASP A 273 31.17 -12.14 20.02
N ASP A 274 31.53 -11.71 21.23
CA ASP A 274 32.51 -12.41 22.09
C ASP A 274 31.84 -13.34 23.14
N THR A 275 30.57 -13.70 22.95
CA THR A 275 29.91 -14.72 23.81
C THR A 275 29.37 -15.88 22.99
N PRO A 276 29.81 -17.14 23.24
CA PRO A 276 29.43 -18.28 22.41
C PRO A 276 28.03 -18.77 22.80
N SER A 277 26.98 -18.20 22.22
CA SER A 277 25.63 -18.78 22.30
C SER A 277 24.70 -18.29 21.19
N LYS A 278 24.20 -19.27 20.41
CA LYS A 278 23.08 -19.22 19.44
C LYS A 278 23.40 -18.75 18.01
N LYS A 279 24.09 -19.63 17.27
CA LYS A 279 23.86 -19.77 15.82
C LYS A 279 22.43 -20.29 15.59
N ILE A 280 21.49 -19.40 15.32
CA ILE A 280 20.24 -19.76 14.64
C ILE A 280 20.59 -19.91 13.17
N LYS A 281 20.56 -21.15 12.67
CA LYS A 281 20.72 -21.47 11.25
C LYS A 281 19.60 -20.84 10.44
N LEU A 282 19.88 -19.73 9.76
CA LEU A 282 19.21 -19.36 8.50
C LEU A 282 19.84 -20.17 7.36
N GLU A 283 19.64 -21.48 7.38
CA GLU A 283 19.85 -22.35 6.23
C GLU A 283 18.51 -23.02 5.98
N ASN A 284 17.69 -22.47 5.07
CA ASN A 284 16.65 -23.17 4.30
C ASN A 284 15.77 -22.22 3.44
N LEU A 285 16.39 -21.22 2.80
CA LEU A 285 15.79 -20.54 1.66
C LEU A 285 16.80 -20.50 0.50
N ASN A 286 17.31 -21.67 0.13
CA ASN A 286 17.84 -21.91 -1.21
C ASN A 286 16.71 -22.54 -2.02
N LEU A 287 15.97 -21.70 -2.75
CA LEU A 287 15.05 -22.13 -3.79
C LEU A 287 15.88 -22.64 -4.96
N ASP A 288 16.07 -23.96 -4.97
CA ASP A 288 16.59 -24.69 -6.12
C ASP A 288 15.51 -24.68 -7.22
N SER A 289 15.75 -23.90 -8.28
CA SER A 289 14.87 -23.80 -9.45
C SER A 289 14.96 -25.08 -10.28
N GLY A 290 14.27 -26.14 -9.81
CA GLY A 290 14.17 -27.44 -10.46
C GLY A 290 12.87 -27.63 -11.25
N LEU A 291 12.61 -26.83 -12.29
CA LEU A 291 11.50 -27.07 -13.22
C LEU A 291 11.90 -28.16 -14.25
N LYS A 292 11.75 -29.43 -13.86
CA LYS A 292 11.72 -30.56 -14.81
C LYS A 292 10.34 -30.63 -15.46
N SER A 293 10.21 -30.00 -16.62
CA SER A 293 9.13 -30.23 -17.58
C SER A 293 9.24 -31.66 -18.15
N LYS A 294 8.34 -32.56 -17.72
CA LYS A 294 7.92 -33.74 -18.49
C LYS A 294 6.47 -34.08 -18.17
N ARG A 295 5.56 -33.71 -19.07
CA ARG A 295 4.36 -34.52 -19.41
C ARG A 295 3.84 -34.07 -20.78
N ARG A 296 4.23 -34.82 -21.81
CA ARG A 296 3.47 -34.94 -23.06
C ARG A 296 2.16 -35.65 -22.71
N LEU A 297 1.04 -34.98 -22.94
CA LEU A 297 -0.25 -35.65 -23.15
C LEU A 297 -0.63 -35.42 -24.61
N SER A 298 -0.53 -36.49 -25.38
CA SER A 298 -1.06 -36.60 -26.73
C SER A 298 -2.58 -36.68 -26.66
N PHE A 299 -3.27 -35.68 -27.21
CA PHE A 299 -4.68 -35.81 -27.56
C PHE A 299 -4.76 -36.42 -28.96
N SER A 300 -5.30 -37.63 -29.03
CA SER A 300 -5.72 -38.25 -30.29
C SER A 300 -7.09 -37.71 -30.67
N GLU A 301 -7.17 -37.10 -31.85
CA GLU A 301 -8.43 -36.90 -32.56
C GLU A 301 -9.07 -38.26 -32.86
N LYS A 302 -10.35 -38.42 -32.52
CA LYS A 302 -11.23 -39.36 -33.22
C LYS A 302 -12.41 -38.60 -33.77
N LYS A 303 -12.41 -38.50 -35.10
CA LYS A 303 -13.58 -38.22 -35.93
C LYS A 303 -14.55 -39.40 -35.82
N SER A 304 -15.83 -39.10 -35.61
CA SER A 304 -17.00 -39.88 -36.01
C SER A 304 -18.15 -38.89 -36.09
#